data_AF-A0A4Q3ETC2-F1
#
_entry.id   AF-A0A4Q3ETC2-F1
#
_cell.length_a   1.000
_cell.length_b   1.000
_cell.length_c   1.000
_cell.angle_alpha   90.00
_cell.angle_beta   90.00
_cell.angle_gamma   90.00
#
_symmetry.space_group_name_H-M   'P 1'
#
loop_
_entity.id
_entity.type
_entity.pdbx_description
1 polymer ?
#
loop_
_entity_poly.entity_id
_entity_poly.type
_entity_poly.pdbx_seq_one_letter_code
_entity_poly.pdbx_strand_id
1 'polypeptide(L)'
;MNVIKKVIDLGDGRIVEIETGKLAKQADGSVVVKMGDTMLLATVVSSKEAKEGVDFLPLSVDYQEKYASTGRIPGGFLRREARLSDYEVLISRLVDRALRPLFPEDYHADTQVMISLISADKNIMPDCLAGLAASAAISVSDIPFNGPISEVRVAKVDGQLVINPTLSDLQKATLEFMVAGSATDIVMVEGEADEIAETEMVEAIAFAHEAIKKQVAVQVELAEEVGKTDKRIYNHEHSNLELREVVFAATYDKAYAVAAAALGKDDRSASFRLIRDEFIASLGENADPIQIGLAKKYFHDVQYDAVRNLVLNEGKRLDGRQTIEIRPIWSEVGYLPAAHGSAVFTRGETQSLTSVTLGSKTDEQMIDGAFINGYSKFLLHYNFPGFSTGEVRPNRG
;
A
#
# COMPACT_ATOMS: atom_id res chain seq x y z
N MET A 1 35.03 -3.79 9.44
CA MET A 1 33.61 -3.38 9.45
C MET A 1 33.47 -2.33 8.37
N ASN A 2 32.82 -2.64 7.25
CA ASN A 2 32.65 -1.68 6.16
C ASN A 2 31.29 -1.01 6.34
N VAL A 3 31.29 0.25 6.75
CA VAL A 3 30.07 1.06 6.92
C VAL A 3 30.02 2.01 5.74
N ILE A 4 28.94 1.91 4.96
CA ILE A 4 28.70 2.80 3.82
C ILE A 4 27.60 3.78 4.24
N LYS A 5 27.83 5.06 3.96
CA LYS A 5 26.92 6.14 4.32
C LYS A 5 26.70 7.07 3.13
N LYS A 6 25.44 7.39 2.85
CA LYS A 6 25.04 8.40 1.88
C LYS A 6 24.24 9.51 2.57
N VAL A 7 24.21 10.67 1.93
CA VAL A 7 23.52 11.87 2.43
C VAL A 7 22.61 12.41 1.34
N ILE A 8 21.39 12.74 1.73
CA ILE A 8 20.39 13.45 0.92
C ILE A 8 20.23 14.84 1.51
N ASP A 9 20.44 15.87 0.71
CA ASP A 9 20.18 17.26 1.08
C ASP A 9 18.74 17.65 0.69
N LEU A 10 17.97 18.17 1.66
CA LEU A 10 16.61 18.65 1.43
C LEU A 10 16.57 20.08 0.84
N GLY A 11 17.71 20.78 0.79
CA GLY A 11 17.85 22.10 0.18
C GLY A 11 17.60 23.28 1.12
N ASP A 12 17.28 23.02 2.39
CA ASP A 12 17.02 24.02 3.44
C ASP A 12 17.96 23.88 4.65
N GLY A 13 19.08 23.18 4.44
CA GLY A 13 20.08 22.89 5.48
C GLY A 13 19.79 21.63 6.29
N ARG A 14 18.62 21.00 6.12
CA ARG A 14 18.32 19.67 6.69
C ARG A 14 18.85 18.58 5.79
N ILE A 15 19.36 17.53 6.42
CA ILE A 15 19.91 16.36 5.73
C ILE A 15 19.26 15.07 6.22
N VAL A 16 19.09 14.12 5.30
CA VAL A 16 18.73 12.74 5.61
C VAL A 16 19.95 11.86 5.31
N GLU A 17 20.36 11.05 6.28
CA GLU A 17 21.49 10.14 6.15
C GLU A 17 20.99 8.70 6.01
N ILE A 18 21.61 7.92 5.14
CA ILE A 18 21.35 6.48 4.99
C ILE A 18 22.64 5.73 5.28
N GLU A 19 22.63 4.82 6.26
CA GLU A 19 23.79 4.01 6.66
C GLU A 19 23.48 2.51 6.53
N THR A 20 24.43 1.73 6.00
CA THR A 20 24.36 0.25 6.01
C THR A 20 25.69 -0.38 6.43
N GLY A 21 25.67 -1.69 6.74
CA GLY A 21 26.86 -2.46 7.13
C GLY A 21 27.19 -2.44 8.63
N LYS A 22 26.40 -1.72 9.43
CA LYS A 22 26.55 -1.66 10.90
C LYS A 22 25.63 -2.62 11.65
N LEU A 23 24.32 -2.53 11.43
CA LEU A 23 23.28 -3.27 12.17
C LEU A 23 22.65 -4.39 11.32
N ALA A 24 22.09 -5.40 12.00
CA ALA A 24 21.27 -6.45 11.40
C ALA A 24 21.88 -7.19 10.19
N LYS A 25 23.17 -7.51 10.24
CA LYS A 25 23.95 -8.10 9.13
C LYS A 25 23.49 -9.48 8.63
N GLN A 26 22.57 -10.12 9.34
CA GLN A 26 21.99 -11.41 8.94
C GLN A 26 20.74 -11.24 8.09
N ALA A 27 20.14 -10.05 8.04
CA ALA A 27 19.06 -9.75 7.11
C ALA A 27 19.60 -9.71 5.67
N ASP A 28 18.73 -9.97 4.69
CA ASP A 28 19.10 -9.85 3.28
C ASP A 28 19.48 -8.42 2.91
N GLY A 29 18.83 -7.44 3.56
CA GLY A 29 19.19 -6.04 3.52
C GLY A 29 18.84 -5.32 4.82
N SER A 30 19.68 -4.37 5.22
CA SER A 30 19.44 -3.52 6.38
C SER A 30 20.01 -2.13 6.19
N VAL A 31 19.26 -1.11 6.62
CA VAL A 31 19.70 0.29 6.63
C VAL A 31 19.23 1.00 7.89
N VAL A 32 19.98 2.01 8.29
CA VAL A 32 19.55 3.02 9.25
C VAL A 32 19.37 4.33 8.51
N VAL A 33 18.16 4.88 8.54
CA VAL A 33 17.86 6.22 8.03
C VAL A 33 17.81 7.20 9.21
N LYS A 34 18.44 8.37 9.07
CA LYS A 34 18.51 9.38 10.11
C LYS A 34 18.19 10.77 9.58
N MET A 35 17.36 11.53 10.30
CA MET A 35 17.17 12.97 10.12
C MET A 35 17.08 13.63 11.49
N GLY A 36 17.96 14.59 11.78
CA GLY A 36 18.11 15.13 13.14
C GLY A 36 18.41 14.01 14.15
N ASP A 37 17.66 13.94 15.24
CA ASP A 37 17.77 12.85 16.24
C ASP A 37 16.81 11.66 15.96
N THR A 38 15.99 11.74 14.91
CA THR A 38 15.11 10.65 14.49
C THR A 38 15.88 9.62 13.66
N MET A 39 15.80 8.34 14.06
CA MET A 39 16.46 7.22 13.42
C MET A 39 15.51 6.02 13.26
N LEU A 40 15.42 5.51 12.03
CA LEU A 40 14.70 4.28 11.69
C LEU A 40 15.69 3.18 11.30
N LEU A 41 15.55 2.00 11.89
CA LEU A 41 16.19 0.78 11.40
C LEU A 41 15.19 0.04 10.52
N ALA A 42 15.50 -0.13 9.25
CA ALA A 42 14.75 -0.98 8.34
C ALA A 42 15.54 -2.24 8.00
N THR A 43 14.87 -3.38 8.02
CA THR A 43 15.42 -4.69 7.63
C THR A 43 14.47 -5.41 6.71
N VAL A 44 15.00 -6.11 5.72
CA VAL A 44 14.24 -6.99 4.84
C VAL A 44 14.83 -8.40 4.85
N VAL A 45 13.94 -9.39 4.88
CA VAL A 45 14.27 -10.81 4.71
C VAL A 45 13.27 -11.42 3.74
N SER A 46 13.77 -12.17 2.76
CA SER A 46 12.94 -12.90 1.82
C SER A 46 13.44 -14.33 1.66
N SER A 47 12.51 -15.27 1.72
CA SER A 47 12.81 -16.68 1.43
C SER A 47 13.40 -16.82 0.02
N LYS A 48 14.22 -17.84 -0.20
CA LYS A 48 14.81 -18.11 -1.52
C LYS A 48 13.78 -18.71 -2.49
N GLU A 49 12.91 -19.56 -1.96
CA GLU A 49 11.88 -20.28 -2.71
C GLU A 49 10.50 -19.91 -2.19
N ALA A 50 9.50 -20.00 -3.07
CA ALA A 50 8.09 -19.94 -2.71
C ALA A 50 7.65 -21.22 -1.99
N LYS A 51 6.65 -21.10 -1.12
CA LYS A 51 5.98 -22.27 -0.53
C LYS A 51 5.09 -22.94 -1.58
N GLU A 52 4.93 -24.25 -1.47
CA GLU A 52 4.06 -25.02 -2.36
C GLU A 52 2.62 -24.48 -2.33
N GLY A 53 2.06 -24.23 -3.52
CA GLY A 53 0.68 -23.75 -3.68
C GLY A 53 0.46 -22.26 -3.40
N VAL A 54 1.50 -21.45 -3.18
CA VAL A 54 1.38 -20.00 -3.06
C VAL A 54 1.33 -19.36 -4.46
N ASP A 55 0.24 -18.64 -4.73
CA ASP A 55 -0.09 -17.97 -6.00
C ASP A 55 -0.25 -16.45 -5.84
N PHE A 56 0.30 -15.89 -4.76
CA PHE A 56 0.26 -14.46 -4.46
C PHE A 56 1.60 -14.02 -3.87
N LEU A 57 1.81 -12.71 -3.73
CA LEU A 57 2.96 -12.15 -3.00
C LEU A 57 2.69 -12.11 -1.48
N PRO A 58 3.29 -13.01 -0.67
CA PRO A 58 3.26 -12.94 0.79
C PRO A 58 4.23 -11.86 1.32
N LEU A 59 3.90 -10.60 1.10
CA LEU A 59 4.59 -9.44 1.66
C LEU A 59 3.93 -9.02 2.98
N SER A 60 4.72 -8.94 4.05
CA SER A 60 4.35 -8.34 5.34
C SER A 60 5.24 -7.13 5.61
N VAL A 61 4.61 -6.01 5.98
CA VAL A 61 5.31 -4.78 6.36
C VAL A 61 4.88 -4.39 7.76
N ASP A 62 5.84 -4.29 8.68
CA ASP A 62 5.60 -3.86 10.06
C ASP A 62 6.45 -2.63 10.37
N TYR A 63 5.80 -1.50 10.65
CA TYR A 63 6.40 -0.35 11.31
C TYR A 63 6.08 -0.41 12.81
N GLN A 64 7.09 -0.27 13.67
CA GLN A 64 6.91 -0.28 15.11
C GLN A 64 7.74 0.80 15.79
N GLU A 65 7.15 1.51 16.74
CA GLU A 65 7.82 2.49 17.57
C GLU A 65 8.26 1.90 18.91
N LYS A 66 9.56 1.93 19.18
CA LYS A 66 10.07 1.54 20.50
C LYS A 66 9.85 2.69 21.47
N TYR A 67 9.26 2.46 22.64
CA TYR A 67 9.11 3.55 23.62
C TYR A 67 10.46 4.07 24.11
N ALA A 68 11.48 3.22 24.10
CA ALA A 68 12.86 3.61 24.38
C ALA A 68 13.40 4.66 23.39
N SER A 69 12.85 4.76 22.17
CA SER A 69 13.26 5.77 21.17
C SER A 69 13.00 7.20 21.66
N THR A 70 12.00 7.38 22.53
CA THR A 70 11.68 8.66 23.19
C THR A 70 12.06 8.66 24.68
N GLY A 71 12.81 7.65 25.14
CA GLY A 71 13.23 7.52 26.54
C GLY A 71 12.08 7.20 27.51
N ARG A 72 10.99 6.60 27.03
CA ARG A 72 9.79 6.29 27.82
C ARG A 72 9.66 4.80 28.10
N ILE A 73 8.94 4.45 29.17
CA ILE A 73 8.49 3.09 29.46
C ILE A 73 7.02 2.97 29.03
N PRO A 74 6.59 1.90 28.35
CA PRO A 74 5.20 1.72 27.93
C PRO A 74 4.20 1.84 29.10
N GLY A 75 3.06 2.50 28.86
CA GLY A 75 2.04 2.75 29.89
C GLY A 75 1.25 1.52 30.33
N GLY A 76 1.16 0.50 29.48
CA GLY A 76 0.35 -0.71 29.71
C GLY A 76 0.82 -1.58 30.89
N PHE A 77 -0.07 -2.45 31.36
CA PHE A 77 0.18 -3.34 32.52
C PHE A 77 1.48 -4.16 32.40
N LEU A 78 1.77 -4.65 31.19
CA LEU A 78 2.95 -5.48 30.91
C LEU A 78 4.25 -4.69 30.77
N ARG A 79 4.20 -3.35 30.70
CA ARG A 79 5.37 -2.47 30.47
C ARG A 79 6.22 -2.89 29.26
N ARG A 80 5.58 -3.35 28.20
CA ARG A 80 6.20 -3.90 26.99
C ARG A 80 5.41 -3.50 25.75
N GLU A 81 6.10 -3.27 24.64
CA GLU A 81 5.47 -3.14 23.33
C GLU A 81 4.69 -4.41 22.98
N ALA A 82 3.44 -4.26 22.55
CA ALA A 82 2.53 -5.35 22.25
C ALA A 82 2.21 -5.38 20.74
N ARG A 83 0.94 -5.58 20.40
CA ARG A 83 0.43 -5.40 19.04
C ARG A 83 0.67 -3.97 18.55
N LEU A 84 0.81 -3.81 17.24
CA LEU A 84 0.87 -2.51 16.61
C LEU A 84 -0.40 -1.70 16.94
N SER A 85 -0.20 -0.41 17.21
CA SER A 85 -1.25 0.59 17.31
C SER A 85 -1.83 0.94 15.94
N ASP A 86 -2.99 1.59 15.90
CA ASP A 86 -3.61 2.02 14.64
C ASP A 86 -2.67 2.94 13.83
N TYR A 87 -1.96 3.84 14.52
CA TYR A 87 -0.96 4.73 13.90
C TYR A 87 0.18 3.93 13.25
N GLU A 88 0.73 2.94 13.94
CA GLU A 88 1.77 2.07 13.40
C GLU A 88 1.28 1.22 12.21
N VAL A 89 0.05 0.69 12.30
CA VAL A 89 -0.58 -0.05 11.21
C VAL A 89 -0.82 0.84 9.99
N LEU A 90 -1.22 2.10 10.17
CA LEU A 90 -1.39 3.05 9.07
C LEU A 90 -0.06 3.31 8.35
N ILE A 91 1.03 3.50 9.07
CA ILE A 91 2.37 3.66 8.48
C ILE A 91 2.81 2.38 7.75
N SER A 92 2.62 1.20 8.36
CA SER A 92 2.85 -0.09 7.70
C SER A 92 2.12 -0.17 6.34
N ARG A 93 0.87 0.29 6.29
CA ARG A 93 0.05 0.28 5.07
C ARG A 93 0.51 1.30 4.03
N LEU A 94 1.00 2.47 4.43
CA LEU A 94 1.61 3.44 3.50
C LEU A 94 2.79 2.80 2.77
N VAL A 95 3.70 2.22 3.54
CA VAL A 95 4.89 1.56 2.99
C VAL A 95 4.53 0.33 2.15
N ASP A 96 3.61 -0.53 2.61
CA ASP A 96 3.15 -1.70 1.83
C ASP A 96 2.56 -1.28 0.47
N ARG A 97 1.70 -0.26 0.45
CA ARG A 97 1.10 0.26 -0.80
C ARG A 97 2.15 0.78 -1.79
N ALA A 98 3.22 1.40 -1.29
CA ALA A 98 4.29 1.92 -2.13
C ALA A 98 5.20 0.80 -2.67
N LEU A 99 5.47 -0.25 -1.88
CA LEU A 99 6.40 -1.32 -2.26
C LEU A 99 5.75 -2.45 -3.07
N ARG A 100 4.54 -2.86 -2.70
CA ARG A 100 3.88 -4.07 -3.24
C ARG A 100 3.80 -4.11 -4.77
N PRO A 101 3.45 -3.02 -5.49
CA PRO A 101 3.36 -3.04 -6.95
C PRO A 101 4.71 -3.20 -7.67
N LEU A 102 5.83 -3.07 -6.96
CA LEU A 102 7.18 -3.08 -7.53
C LEU A 102 7.86 -4.43 -7.40
N PHE A 103 7.30 -5.35 -6.63
CA PHE A 103 7.70 -6.75 -6.73
C PHE A 103 7.23 -7.29 -8.09
N PRO A 104 8.03 -8.12 -8.76
CA PRO A 104 7.57 -8.82 -9.96
C PRO A 104 6.28 -9.59 -9.71
N GLU A 105 5.40 -9.64 -10.72
CA GLU A 105 4.08 -10.27 -10.62
C GLU A 105 4.14 -11.75 -10.24
N ASP A 106 5.22 -12.44 -10.62
CA ASP A 106 5.49 -13.86 -10.36
C ASP A 106 6.36 -14.10 -9.11
N TYR A 107 6.54 -13.10 -8.25
CA TYR A 107 7.33 -13.24 -7.03
C TYR A 107 6.48 -13.70 -5.83
N HIS A 108 6.58 -14.98 -5.46
CA HIS A 108 5.77 -15.62 -4.40
C HIS A 108 6.56 -16.03 -3.15
N ALA A 109 7.78 -15.55 -2.98
CA ALA A 109 8.57 -15.83 -1.79
C ALA A 109 8.11 -15.00 -0.58
N ASP A 110 7.95 -15.65 0.58
CA ASP A 110 7.67 -14.99 1.86
C ASP A 110 8.68 -13.88 2.11
N THR A 111 8.18 -12.65 2.17
CA THR A 111 8.99 -11.43 2.29
C THR A 111 8.50 -10.58 3.45
N GLN A 112 9.41 -10.26 4.36
CA GLN A 112 9.12 -9.44 5.52
C GLN A 112 9.98 -8.18 5.49
N VAL A 113 9.32 -7.04 5.63
CA VAL A 113 9.94 -5.74 5.85
C VAL A 113 9.59 -5.29 7.27
N MET A 114 10.61 -5.06 8.10
CA MET A 114 10.43 -4.52 9.44
C MET A 114 11.12 -3.17 9.55
N ILE A 115 10.41 -2.18 10.07
CA ILE A 115 10.87 -0.82 10.28
C ILE A 115 10.67 -0.49 11.76
N SER A 116 11.73 -0.10 12.44
CA SER A 116 11.69 0.25 13.85
C SER A 116 12.16 1.68 14.08
N LEU A 117 11.34 2.49 14.75
CA LEU A 117 11.80 3.76 15.31
C LEU A 117 12.69 3.46 16.53
N ILE A 118 13.98 3.74 16.39
CA ILE A 118 15.00 3.41 17.40
C ILE A 118 15.54 4.65 18.13
N SER A 119 15.35 5.84 17.58
CA SER A 119 15.61 7.13 18.21
C SER A 119 14.64 8.15 17.63
N ALA A 120 14.13 9.07 18.43
CA ALA A 120 13.15 10.04 17.99
C ALA A 120 13.49 11.46 18.44
N ASP A 121 13.61 12.37 17.47
CA ASP A 121 13.50 13.81 17.72
C ASP A 121 12.04 14.16 18.05
N LYS A 122 11.80 15.14 18.92
CA LYS A 122 10.43 15.52 19.31
C LYS A 122 9.63 16.20 18.21
N ASN A 123 10.30 16.75 17.19
CA ASN A 123 9.67 17.60 16.19
C ASN A 123 9.82 17.05 14.76
N ILE A 124 10.48 15.90 14.57
CA ILE A 124 10.61 15.25 13.26
C ILE A 124 9.70 14.05 13.20
N MET A 125 8.72 14.09 12.29
CA MET A 125 7.80 12.99 12.05
C MET A 125 8.55 11.78 11.51
N PRO A 126 8.44 10.60 12.15
CA PRO A 126 9.20 9.42 11.72
C PRO A 126 8.60 8.75 10.47
N ASP A 127 7.29 8.88 10.26
CA ASP A 127 6.58 8.29 9.13
C ASP A 127 7.13 8.73 7.76
N CYS A 128 7.52 10.00 7.63
CA CYS A 128 8.09 10.56 6.40
C CYS A 128 9.44 9.96 5.97
N LEU A 129 10.04 9.11 6.81
CA LEU A 129 11.29 8.40 6.53
C LEU A 129 11.07 6.89 6.32
N ALA A 130 9.86 6.37 6.62
CA ALA A 130 9.61 4.93 6.68
C ALA A 130 9.69 4.28 5.29
N GLY A 131 9.03 4.85 4.28
CA GLY A 131 9.10 4.33 2.91
C GLY A 131 10.51 4.40 2.32
N LEU A 132 11.24 5.50 2.55
CA LEU A 132 12.66 5.63 2.17
C LEU A 132 13.51 4.53 2.82
N ALA A 133 13.36 4.30 4.13
CA ALA A 133 14.13 3.31 4.85
C ALA A 133 13.86 1.89 4.34
N ALA A 134 12.59 1.56 4.10
CA ALA A 134 12.20 0.26 3.56
C ALA A 134 12.75 0.00 2.16
N SER A 135 12.58 0.97 1.25
CA SER A 135 13.10 0.84 -0.12
C SER A 135 14.63 0.78 -0.14
N ALA A 136 15.31 1.55 0.71
CA ALA A 136 16.77 1.50 0.81
C ALA A 136 17.26 0.15 1.36
N ALA A 137 16.54 -0.45 2.33
CA ALA A 137 16.84 -1.81 2.83
C ALA A 137 16.71 -2.86 1.72
N ILE A 138 15.68 -2.78 0.88
CA ILE A 138 15.50 -3.69 -0.27
C ILE A 138 16.58 -3.45 -1.33
N SER A 139 16.93 -2.19 -1.58
CA SER A 139 17.92 -1.80 -2.58
C SER A 139 19.31 -2.40 -2.30
N VAL A 140 19.70 -2.49 -1.02
CA VAL A 140 20.96 -3.13 -0.58
C VAL A 140 20.87 -4.65 -0.40
N SER A 141 19.76 -5.26 -0.79
CA SER A 141 19.56 -6.72 -0.78
C SER A 141 19.69 -7.31 -2.20
N ASP A 142 19.74 -8.64 -2.29
CA ASP A 142 19.64 -9.37 -3.55
C ASP A 142 18.18 -9.71 -3.94
N ILE A 143 17.16 -9.17 -3.27
CA ILE A 143 15.75 -9.48 -3.53
C ILE A 143 15.29 -8.85 -4.86
N PRO A 144 14.55 -9.57 -5.72
CA PRO A 144 13.99 -9.01 -6.96
C PRO A 144 12.97 -7.91 -6.64
N PHE A 145 13.23 -6.71 -7.17
CA PHE A 145 12.44 -5.52 -6.88
C PHE A 145 12.64 -4.49 -7.99
N ASN A 146 11.55 -4.00 -8.58
CA ASN A 146 11.53 -3.03 -9.69
C ASN A 146 11.60 -1.56 -9.21
N GLY A 147 12.07 -1.34 -7.97
CA GLY A 147 12.36 0.00 -7.46
C GLY A 147 13.77 0.50 -7.83
N PRO A 148 14.36 1.42 -7.05
CA PRO A 148 13.91 1.91 -5.76
C PRO A 148 12.70 2.85 -5.86
N ILE A 149 12.01 3.02 -4.74
CA ILE A 149 11.11 4.16 -4.51
C ILE A 149 11.60 5.01 -3.36
N SER A 150 11.01 6.17 -3.22
CA SER A 150 11.07 6.94 -1.99
C SER A 150 9.67 7.42 -1.65
N GLU A 151 9.47 7.75 -0.38
CA GLU A 151 8.26 8.34 0.15
C GLU A 151 8.65 9.60 0.92
N VAL A 152 7.92 10.69 0.68
CA VAL A 152 8.11 11.96 1.38
C VAL A 152 6.77 12.54 1.79
N ARG A 153 6.79 13.35 2.84
CA ARG A 153 5.66 14.20 3.22
C ARG A 153 5.83 15.56 2.56
N VAL A 154 4.82 16.03 1.85
CA VAL A 154 4.75 17.41 1.37
C VAL A 154 3.63 18.12 2.10
N ALA A 155 3.89 19.34 2.60
CA ALA A 155 2.85 20.17 3.18
C ALA A 155 2.96 21.62 2.71
N LYS A 156 1.86 22.36 2.75
CA LYS A 156 1.85 23.80 2.47
C LYS A 156 1.75 24.57 3.79
N VAL A 157 2.88 25.12 4.24
CA VAL A 157 3.02 25.82 5.51
C VAL A 157 3.22 27.31 5.23
N ASP A 158 2.40 28.16 5.82
CA ASP A 158 2.43 29.62 5.60
C ASP A 158 2.44 30.00 4.10
N GLY A 159 1.72 29.21 3.28
CA GLY A 159 1.59 29.38 1.83
C GLY A 159 2.72 28.78 0.98
N GLN A 160 3.73 28.14 1.59
CA GLN A 160 4.88 27.55 0.88
C GLN A 160 4.91 26.03 1.01
N LEU A 161 5.23 25.33 -0.09
CA LEU A 161 5.41 23.88 -0.08
C LEU A 161 6.75 23.52 0.58
N VAL A 162 6.70 22.56 1.50
CA VAL A 162 7.85 22.08 2.29
C VAL A 162 7.87 20.56 2.26
N ILE A 163 9.06 19.99 2.07
CA ILE A 163 9.30 18.54 2.16
C ILE A 163 9.65 18.15 3.59
N ASN A 164 9.07 17.06 4.06
CA ASN A 164 9.20 16.48 5.39
C ASN A 164 9.14 17.57 6.48
N PRO A 165 8.04 18.34 6.59
CA PRO A 165 7.93 19.44 7.55
C PRO A 165 8.08 18.95 8.98
N THR A 166 8.39 19.85 9.91
CA THR A 166 8.40 19.50 11.33
C THR A 166 6.98 19.34 11.87
N LEU A 167 6.79 18.60 12.96
CA LEU A 167 5.50 18.45 13.63
C LEU A 167 4.87 19.81 13.99
N SER A 168 5.69 20.79 14.37
CA SER A 168 5.24 22.15 14.65
C SER A 168 4.77 22.91 13.40
N ASP A 169 5.36 22.63 12.24
CA ASP A 169 4.96 23.24 10.97
C ASP A 169 3.64 22.66 10.46
N LEU A 170 3.42 21.36 10.66
CA LEU A 170 2.18 20.68 10.28
C LEU A 170 0.93 21.27 10.95
N GLN A 171 1.07 21.82 12.15
CA GLN A 171 -0.04 22.50 12.84
C GLN A 171 -0.54 23.77 12.11
N LYS A 172 0.23 24.28 11.16
CA LYS A 172 -0.09 25.45 10.33
C LYS A 172 -0.30 25.08 8.87
N ALA A 173 -0.23 23.80 8.53
CA ALA A 173 -0.35 23.35 7.16
C ALA A 173 -1.79 23.45 6.68
N THR A 174 -1.99 23.93 5.45
CA THR A 174 -3.33 23.93 4.80
C THR A 174 -3.56 22.66 3.98
N LEU A 175 -2.49 21.92 3.68
CA LEU A 175 -2.51 20.60 3.06
C LEU A 175 -1.28 19.83 3.50
N GLU A 176 -1.41 18.51 3.55
CA GLU A 176 -0.34 17.58 3.87
C GLU A 176 -0.59 16.24 3.17
N PHE A 177 0.36 15.82 2.34
CA PHE A 177 0.30 14.56 1.61
C PHE A 177 1.57 13.74 1.82
N MET A 178 1.40 12.46 2.12
CA MET A 178 2.40 11.41 1.91
C MET A 178 2.37 11.00 0.45
N VAL A 179 3.50 11.13 -0.22
CA VAL A 179 3.65 10.80 -1.64
C VAL A 179 4.80 9.83 -1.79
N ALA A 180 4.56 8.69 -2.44
CA ALA A 180 5.60 7.73 -2.80
C ALA A 180 5.68 7.54 -4.31
N GLY A 181 6.90 7.34 -4.82
CA GLY A 181 7.16 7.20 -6.24
C GLY A 181 8.55 6.67 -6.56
N SER A 182 8.72 6.23 -7.80
CA SER A 182 10.00 5.89 -8.40
C SER A 182 10.66 7.15 -9.00
N ALA A 183 11.79 6.98 -9.68
CA ALA A 183 12.41 8.06 -10.45
C ALA A 183 11.48 8.63 -11.54
N THR A 184 10.49 7.86 -12.00
CA THR A 184 9.64 8.19 -13.16
C THR A 184 8.18 8.35 -12.80
N ASP A 185 7.66 7.57 -11.84
CA ASP A 185 6.22 7.43 -11.64
C ASP A 185 5.82 7.61 -10.18
N ILE A 186 4.64 8.21 -9.96
CA ILE A 186 3.97 8.23 -8.65
C ILE A 186 3.28 6.88 -8.45
N VAL A 187 3.46 6.28 -7.28
CA VAL A 187 2.89 4.98 -6.94
C VAL A 187 1.77 5.12 -5.89
N MET A 188 1.91 6.05 -4.94
CA MET A 188 0.99 6.19 -3.82
C MET A 188 0.88 7.65 -3.39
N VAL A 189 -0.35 8.08 -3.10
CA VAL A 189 -0.65 9.36 -2.46
C VAL A 189 -1.68 9.11 -1.35
N GLU A 190 -1.46 9.71 -0.19
CA GLU A 190 -2.38 9.73 0.96
C GLU A 190 -2.25 11.08 1.67
N GLY A 191 -3.35 11.65 2.18
CA GLY A 191 -3.26 12.80 3.08
C GLY A 191 -4.54 13.59 3.21
N GLU A 192 -4.43 14.79 3.77
CA GLU A 192 -5.56 15.66 4.11
C GLU A 192 -5.30 17.11 3.71
N ALA A 193 -6.37 17.87 3.51
CA ALA A 193 -6.30 19.27 3.09
C ALA A 193 -7.56 20.06 3.45
N ASP A 194 -7.39 21.36 3.66
CA ASP A 194 -8.45 22.32 3.98
C ASP A 194 -9.10 22.87 2.71
N GLU A 195 -9.98 22.08 2.08
CA GLU A 195 -10.79 22.49 0.92
C GLU A 195 -9.98 23.18 -0.21
N ILE A 196 -8.82 22.61 -0.56
CA ILE A 196 -7.91 23.15 -1.57
C ILE A 196 -8.42 22.96 -3.01
N ALA A 197 -7.92 23.78 -3.93
CA ALA A 197 -8.14 23.56 -5.36
C ALA A 197 -7.35 22.35 -5.90
N GLU A 198 -7.86 21.70 -6.94
CA GLU A 198 -7.19 20.54 -7.56
C GLU A 198 -5.80 20.89 -8.10
N THR A 199 -5.60 22.12 -8.58
CA THR A 199 -4.30 22.60 -9.05
C THR A 199 -3.26 22.61 -7.93
N GLU A 200 -3.64 23.00 -6.71
CA GLU A 200 -2.73 23.00 -5.56
C GLU A 200 -2.34 21.58 -5.16
N MET A 201 -3.27 20.62 -5.25
CA MET A 201 -2.98 19.20 -5.01
C MET A 201 -1.96 18.67 -6.02
N VAL A 202 -2.14 18.95 -7.31
CA VAL A 202 -1.22 18.52 -8.37
C VAL A 202 0.16 19.15 -8.20
N GLU A 203 0.23 20.44 -7.86
CA GLU A 203 1.48 21.14 -7.56
C GLU A 203 2.23 20.52 -6.39
N ALA A 204 1.54 20.19 -5.29
CA ALA A 204 2.14 19.54 -4.13
C ALA A 204 2.72 18.15 -4.47
N ILE A 205 1.98 17.33 -5.22
CA ILE A 205 2.43 16.00 -5.65
C ILE A 205 3.66 16.11 -6.57
N ALA A 206 3.64 17.05 -7.52
CA ALA A 206 4.78 17.28 -8.41
C ALA A 206 6.04 17.74 -7.64
N PHE A 207 5.86 18.66 -6.67
CA PHE A 207 6.94 19.12 -5.80
C PHE A 207 7.53 17.98 -4.95
N ALA A 208 6.70 17.09 -4.42
CA ALA A 208 7.13 15.89 -3.72
C ALA A 208 7.95 14.94 -4.64
N HIS A 209 7.52 14.75 -5.88
CA HIS A 209 8.20 13.85 -6.83
C HIS A 209 9.63 14.28 -7.13
N GLU A 210 9.89 15.59 -7.22
CA GLU A 210 11.25 16.11 -7.42
C GLU A 210 12.19 15.77 -6.25
N ALA A 211 11.69 15.75 -5.02
CA ALA A 211 12.45 15.29 -3.86
C ALA A 211 12.67 13.77 -3.91
N ILE A 212 11.64 13.01 -4.25
CA ILE A 212 11.68 11.55 -4.38
C ILE A 212 12.75 11.12 -5.40
N LYS A 213 12.82 11.77 -6.57
CA LYS A 213 13.85 11.48 -7.59
C LYS A 213 15.28 11.56 -7.05
N LYS A 214 15.57 12.58 -6.23
CA LYS A 214 16.88 12.74 -5.58
C LYS A 214 17.15 11.61 -4.58
N GLN A 215 16.14 11.23 -3.79
CA GLN A 215 16.27 10.14 -2.83
C GLN A 215 16.45 8.77 -3.50
N VAL A 216 15.78 8.53 -4.63
CA VAL A 216 15.94 7.32 -5.44
C VAL A 216 17.35 7.25 -6.02
N ALA A 217 17.87 8.34 -6.57
CA ALA A 217 19.24 8.38 -7.09
C ALA A 217 20.27 7.98 -6.02
N VAL A 218 20.14 8.50 -4.80
CA VAL A 218 21.03 8.13 -3.69
C VAL A 218 20.92 6.65 -3.30
N GLN A 219 19.73 6.04 -3.39
CA GLN A 219 19.57 4.61 -3.15
C GLN A 219 20.24 3.75 -4.23
N VAL A 220 20.20 4.18 -5.49
CA VAL A 220 20.93 3.52 -6.58
C VAL A 220 22.43 3.56 -6.31
N GLU A 221 22.97 4.73 -6.00
CA GLU A 221 24.40 4.88 -5.64
C GLU A 221 24.79 4.02 -4.42
N LEU A 222 23.90 3.88 -3.44
CA LEU A 222 24.11 3.03 -2.28
C LEU A 222 24.15 1.54 -2.68
N ALA A 223 23.23 1.08 -3.52
CA ALA A 223 23.18 -0.30 -3.99
C ALA A 223 24.41 -0.67 -4.84
N GLU A 224 24.89 0.26 -5.67
CA GLU A 224 26.13 0.13 -6.44
C GLU A 224 27.35 -0.03 -5.53
N GLU A 225 27.48 0.84 -4.51
CA GLU A 225 28.62 0.80 -3.59
C GLU A 225 28.66 -0.46 -2.72
N VAL A 226 27.48 -1.02 -2.38
CA VAL A 226 27.36 -2.29 -1.67
C VAL A 226 27.57 -3.51 -2.60
N GLY A 227 27.53 -3.32 -3.93
CA GLY A 227 27.65 -4.40 -4.91
C GLY A 227 26.41 -5.29 -4.99
N LYS A 228 25.21 -4.70 -4.83
CA LYS A 228 23.91 -5.39 -4.78
C LYS A 228 22.97 -4.98 -5.92
N THR A 229 23.56 -4.58 -7.04
CA THR A 229 22.85 -4.24 -8.28
C THR A 229 22.23 -5.48 -8.92
N ASP A 230 22.92 -6.61 -8.90
CA ASP A 230 22.41 -7.88 -9.42
C ASP A 230 21.47 -8.53 -8.40
N LYS A 231 20.23 -8.79 -8.82
CA LYS A 231 19.22 -9.46 -8.00
C LYS A 231 19.26 -10.98 -8.21
N ARG A 232 18.84 -11.73 -7.19
CA ARG A 232 18.79 -13.20 -7.24
C ARG A 232 17.82 -13.66 -8.33
N ILE A 233 18.18 -14.72 -9.04
CA ILE A 233 17.30 -15.39 -9.99
C ILE A 233 16.31 -16.27 -9.21
N TYR A 234 15.06 -16.31 -9.64
CA TYR A 234 14.01 -17.14 -9.06
C TYR A 234 13.11 -17.72 -10.17
N ASN A 235 12.35 -18.75 -9.82
CA ASN A 235 11.28 -19.29 -10.65
C ASN A 235 10.20 -19.85 -9.72
N HIS A 236 9.15 -19.08 -9.49
CA HIS A 236 8.06 -19.48 -8.58
C HIS A 236 6.81 -19.98 -9.31
N GLU A 237 6.79 -19.93 -10.64
CA GLU A 237 5.62 -20.26 -11.45
C GLU A 237 5.97 -21.13 -12.66
N HIS A 238 5.07 -22.05 -12.98
CA HIS A 238 5.12 -22.72 -14.28
C HIS A 238 4.63 -21.77 -15.39
N SER A 239 5.14 -21.95 -16.60
CA SER A 239 4.65 -21.23 -17.78
C SER A 239 4.56 -22.15 -19.00
N ASN A 240 3.55 -21.89 -19.82
CA ASN A 240 3.32 -22.53 -21.12
C ASN A 240 2.67 -21.51 -22.05
N LEU A 241 3.45 -20.97 -22.99
CA LEU A 241 3.01 -19.89 -23.87
C LEU A 241 2.02 -20.37 -24.94
N GLU A 242 2.19 -21.60 -25.45
CA GLU A 242 1.28 -22.18 -26.44
C GLU A 242 -0.13 -22.33 -25.86
N LEU A 243 -0.23 -22.83 -24.62
CA LEU A 243 -1.51 -22.92 -23.92
C LEU A 243 -2.13 -21.52 -23.75
N ARG A 244 -1.35 -20.50 -23.37
CA ARG A 244 -1.84 -19.13 -23.22
C ARG A 244 -2.49 -18.60 -24.49
N GLU A 245 -1.85 -18.81 -25.63
CA GLU A 245 -2.39 -18.41 -26.95
C GLU A 245 -3.69 -19.16 -27.27
N VAL A 246 -3.73 -20.46 -27.00
CA VAL A 246 -4.94 -21.29 -27.20
C VAL A 246 -6.09 -20.83 -26.30
N VAL A 247 -5.84 -20.54 -25.01
CA VAL A 247 -6.88 -20.00 -24.10
C VAL A 247 -7.43 -18.69 -24.66
N PHE A 248 -6.54 -17.77 -25.04
CA PHE A 248 -6.93 -16.46 -25.55
C PHE A 248 -7.81 -16.59 -26.78
N ALA A 249 -7.33 -17.30 -27.81
CA ALA A 249 -8.05 -17.48 -29.07
C ALA A 249 -9.43 -18.15 -28.89
N ALA A 250 -9.55 -19.09 -27.96
CA ALA A 250 -10.79 -19.82 -27.73
C ALA A 250 -11.82 -19.05 -26.89
N THR A 251 -11.39 -18.10 -26.06
CA THR A 251 -12.24 -17.53 -24.99
C THR A 251 -12.41 -16.01 -25.04
N TYR A 252 -11.53 -15.27 -25.73
CA TYR A 252 -11.53 -13.81 -25.71
C TYR A 252 -12.85 -13.20 -26.19
N ASP A 253 -13.34 -13.59 -27.37
CA ASP A 253 -14.57 -13.02 -27.93
C ASP A 253 -15.79 -13.28 -27.03
N LYS A 254 -15.87 -14.48 -26.43
CA LYS A 254 -16.91 -14.83 -25.46
C LYS A 254 -16.80 -13.96 -24.20
N ALA A 255 -15.59 -13.79 -23.68
CA ALA A 255 -15.34 -12.97 -22.49
C ALA A 255 -15.65 -11.49 -22.75
N TYR A 256 -15.31 -10.96 -23.93
CA TYR A 256 -15.64 -9.60 -24.35
C TYR A 256 -17.15 -9.41 -24.47
N ALA A 257 -17.87 -10.36 -25.07
CA ALA A 257 -19.33 -10.34 -25.11
C ALA A 257 -19.96 -10.30 -23.71
N VAL A 258 -19.47 -11.10 -22.76
CA VAL A 258 -19.93 -11.06 -21.36
C VAL A 258 -19.62 -9.70 -20.71
N ALA A 259 -18.44 -9.15 -20.93
CA ALA A 259 -18.07 -7.83 -20.42
C ALA A 259 -18.99 -6.72 -20.95
N ALA A 260 -19.34 -6.78 -22.24
CA ALA A 260 -20.19 -5.81 -22.92
C ALA A 260 -21.69 -5.95 -22.62
N ALA A 261 -22.11 -7.07 -22.03
CA ALA A 261 -23.53 -7.40 -21.82
C ALA A 261 -24.22 -6.60 -20.69
N ALA A 262 -23.50 -5.74 -19.96
CA ALA A 262 -24.03 -4.91 -18.88
C ALA A 262 -24.78 -5.71 -17.78
N LEU A 263 -24.27 -6.91 -17.47
CA LEU A 263 -24.87 -7.82 -16.48
C LEU A 263 -24.57 -7.37 -15.04
N GLY A 264 -25.49 -7.72 -14.12
CA GLY A 264 -25.27 -7.60 -12.67
C GLY A 264 -24.08 -8.44 -12.21
N LYS A 265 -23.53 -8.13 -11.02
CA LYS A 265 -22.29 -8.74 -10.52
C LYS A 265 -22.33 -10.28 -10.51
N ASP A 266 -23.42 -10.86 -10.02
CA ASP A 266 -23.55 -12.31 -9.85
C ASP A 266 -23.70 -13.03 -11.20
N ASP A 267 -24.58 -12.54 -12.07
CA ASP A 267 -24.80 -13.09 -13.42
C ASP A 267 -23.54 -12.99 -14.28
N ARG A 268 -22.81 -11.86 -14.18
CA ARG A 268 -21.53 -11.66 -14.87
C ARG A 268 -20.49 -12.67 -14.37
N SER A 269 -20.39 -12.86 -13.05
CA SER A 269 -19.44 -13.80 -12.44
C SER A 269 -19.75 -15.25 -12.84
N ALA A 270 -21.03 -15.61 -12.92
CA ALA A 270 -21.46 -16.91 -13.41
C ALA A 270 -21.13 -17.11 -14.89
N SER A 271 -21.39 -16.10 -15.74
CA SER A 271 -21.13 -16.16 -17.18
C SER A 271 -19.64 -16.35 -17.51
N PHE A 272 -18.77 -15.61 -16.83
CA PHE A 272 -17.32 -15.81 -16.95
C PHE A 272 -16.87 -17.20 -16.49
N ARG A 273 -17.46 -17.70 -15.39
CA ARG A 273 -17.16 -19.04 -14.87
C ARG A 273 -17.52 -20.13 -15.88
N LEU A 274 -18.67 -20.00 -16.56
CA LEU A 274 -19.09 -20.96 -17.58
C LEU A 274 -18.07 -21.05 -18.74
N ILE A 275 -17.60 -19.91 -19.27
CA ILE A 275 -16.60 -19.90 -20.35
C ILE A 275 -15.31 -20.60 -19.92
N ARG A 276 -14.85 -20.33 -18.68
CA ARG A 276 -13.67 -20.98 -18.11
C ARG A 276 -13.85 -22.49 -18.04
N ASP A 277 -14.97 -22.92 -17.46
CA ASP A 277 -15.21 -24.33 -17.15
C ASP A 277 -15.46 -25.13 -18.45
N GLU A 278 -16.09 -24.53 -19.46
CA GLU A 278 -16.16 -25.07 -20.83
C GLU A 278 -14.78 -25.29 -21.44
N PHE A 279 -13.89 -24.30 -21.34
CA PHE A 279 -12.53 -24.42 -21.87
C PHE A 279 -11.74 -25.50 -21.13
N ILE A 280 -11.80 -25.53 -19.80
CA ILE A 280 -11.13 -26.57 -18.99
C ILE A 280 -11.65 -27.96 -19.37
N ALA A 281 -12.96 -28.13 -19.52
CA ALA A 281 -13.54 -29.40 -19.95
C ALA A 281 -13.03 -29.84 -21.35
N SER A 282 -12.76 -28.89 -22.24
CA SER A 282 -12.22 -29.18 -23.58
C SER A 282 -10.77 -29.71 -23.59
N LEU A 283 -10.02 -29.54 -22.49
CA LEU A 283 -8.68 -30.11 -22.33
C LEU A 283 -8.70 -31.64 -22.10
N GLY A 284 -9.87 -32.21 -21.79
CA GLY A 284 -10.08 -33.64 -21.56
C GLY A 284 -9.88 -34.07 -20.09
N GLU A 285 -10.43 -35.24 -19.73
CA GLU A 285 -10.46 -35.74 -18.34
C GLU A 285 -9.08 -36.10 -17.76
N ASN A 286 -8.07 -36.30 -18.62
CA ASN A 286 -6.69 -36.63 -18.22
C ASN A 286 -5.75 -35.41 -18.22
N ALA A 287 -6.28 -34.19 -18.31
CA ALA A 287 -5.46 -32.99 -18.28
C ALA A 287 -4.69 -32.87 -16.95
N ASP A 288 -3.40 -32.56 -17.06
CA ASP A 288 -2.51 -32.37 -15.91
C ASP A 288 -3.02 -31.25 -14.99
N PRO A 289 -3.07 -31.42 -13.65
CA PRO A 289 -3.38 -30.36 -12.71
C PRO A 289 -2.63 -29.04 -12.95
N ILE A 290 -1.36 -29.09 -13.38
CA ILE A 290 -0.58 -27.89 -13.72
C ILE A 290 -1.18 -27.19 -14.94
N GLN A 291 -1.51 -27.95 -15.99
CA GLN A 291 -2.15 -27.41 -17.20
C GLN A 291 -3.51 -26.77 -16.88
N ILE A 292 -4.30 -27.38 -16.01
CA ILE A 292 -5.58 -26.82 -15.55
C ILE A 292 -5.36 -25.53 -14.75
N GLY A 293 -4.36 -25.50 -13.86
CA GLY A 293 -3.97 -24.29 -13.12
C GLY A 293 -3.58 -23.14 -14.05
N LEU A 294 -2.72 -23.41 -15.03
CA LEU A 294 -2.31 -22.44 -16.05
C LEU A 294 -3.49 -21.96 -16.91
N ALA A 295 -4.39 -22.85 -17.32
CA ALA A 295 -5.58 -22.47 -18.08
C ALA A 295 -6.49 -21.50 -17.29
N LYS A 296 -6.65 -21.71 -15.97
CA LYS A 296 -7.39 -20.79 -15.10
C LYS A 296 -6.71 -19.42 -15.00
N LYS A 297 -5.38 -19.40 -14.83
CA LYS A 297 -4.58 -18.17 -14.80
C LYS A 297 -4.70 -17.39 -16.10
N TYR A 298 -4.44 -18.03 -17.24
CA TYR A 298 -4.52 -17.37 -18.54
C TYR A 298 -5.93 -16.92 -18.90
N PHE A 299 -6.97 -17.64 -18.47
CA PHE A 299 -8.34 -17.17 -18.65
C PHE A 299 -8.64 -15.92 -17.81
N HIS A 300 -8.05 -15.81 -16.60
CA HIS A 300 -8.13 -14.58 -15.82
C HIS A 300 -7.45 -13.40 -16.55
N ASP A 301 -6.31 -13.62 -17.22
CA ASP A 301 -5.66 -12.60 -18.05
C ASP A 301 -6.56 -12.19 -19.24
N VAL A 302 -7.22 -13.17 -19.89
CA VAL A 302 -8.21 -12.89 -20.94
C VAL A 302 -9.36 -12.03 -20.44
N GLN A 303 -9.86 -12.28 -19.23
CA GLN A 303 -10.90 -11.43 -18.62
C GLN A 303 -10.39 -10.01 -18.41
N TYR A 304 -9.17 -9.87 -17.87
CA TYR A 304 -8.54 -8.56 -17.67
C TYR A 304 -8.47 -7.78 -18.99
N ASP A 305 -7.97 -8.40 -20.05
CA ASP A 305 -7.84 -7.78 -21.37
C ASP A 305 -9.19 -7.44 -21.99
N ALA A 306 -10.17 -8.33 -21.89
CA ALA A 306 -11.52 -8.11 -22.41
C ALA A 306 -12.20 -6.91 -21.74
N VAL A 307 -12.15 -6.85 -20.40
CA VAL A 307 -12.72 -5.75 -19.60
C VAL A 307 -12.02 -4.43 -19.92
N ARG A 308 -10.67 -4.45 -19.99
CA ARG A 308 -9.87 -3.26 -20.29
C ARG A 308 -10.17 -2.73 -21.69
N ASN A 309 -10.22 -3.60 -22.69
CA ASN A 309 -10.48 -3.21 -24.08
C ASN A 309 -11.90 -2.66 -24.27
N LEU A 310 -12.90 -3.19 -23.55
CA LEU A 310 -14.25 -2.61 -23.56
C LEU A 310 -14.24 -1.13 -23.14
N VAL A 311 -13.53 -0.82 -22.05
CA VAL A 311 -13.44 0.55 -21.53
C VAL A 311 -12.67 1.45 -22.51
N LEU A 312 -11.54 0.98 -23.05
CA LEU A 312 -10.69 1.78 -23.94
C LEU A 312 -11.31 2.01 -25.32
N ASN A 313 -11.95 0.98 -25.89
CA ASN A 313 -12.47 1.02 -27.26
C ASN A 313 -13.88 1.59 -27.34
N GLU A 314 -14.73 1.31 -26.35
CA GLU A 314 -16.14 1.68 -26.39
C GLU A 314 -16.53 2.72 -25.32
N GLY A 315 -15.66 3.04 -24.36
CA GLY A 315 -15.99 3.95 -23.26
C GLY A 315 -17.06 3.41 -22.30
N LYS A 316 -17.34 2.10 -22.37
CA LYS A 316 -18.37 1.42 -21.58
C LYS A 316 -17.77 0.64 -20.44
N ARG A 317 -18.52 0.56 -19.34
CA ARG A 317 -18.17 -0.22 -18.15
C ARG A 317 -19.01 -1.49 -18.09
N LEU A 318 -18.60 -2.42 -17.22
CA LEU A 318 -19.23 -3.73 -17.05
C LEU A 318 -20.70 -3.71 -16.60
N ASP A 319 -21.17 -2.59 -16.07
CA ASP A 319 -22.56 -2.37 -15.67
C ASP A 319 -23.31 -1.46 -16.67
N GLY A 320 -22.76 -1.29 -17.88
CA GLY A 320 -23.36 -0.51 -18.97
C GLY A 320 -23.13 1.00 -18.90
N ARG A 321 -22.59 1.52 -17.79
CA ARG A 321 -22.36 2.95 -17.58
C ARG A 321 -21.25 3.50 -18.45
N GLN A 322 -21.34 4.80 -18.74
CA GLN A 322 -20.23 5.57 -19.31
C GLN A 322 -19.12 5.81 -18.28
N THR A 323 -17.93 6.19 -18.74
CA THR A 323 -16.78 6.49 -17.85
C THR A 323 -17.04 7.62 -16.86
N ILE A 324 -17.89 8.59 -17.23
CA ILE A 324 -18.25 9.77 -16.42
C ILE A 324 -19.56 9.60 -15.62
N GLU A 325 -20.25 8.47 -15.76
CA GLU A 325 -21.56 8.25 -15.16
C GLU A 325 -21.43 7.63 -13.76
N ILE A 326 -22.12 8.22 -12.78
CA ILE A 326 -22.15 7.76 -11.39
C ILE A 326 -23.32 6.79 -11.19
N ARG A 327 -23.14 5.76 -10.34
CA ARG A 327 -24.23 4.83 -9.95
C ARG A 327 -25.37 5.59 -9.25
N PRO A 328 -26.61 5.09 -9.31
CA PRO A 328 -27.73 5.67 -8.57
C PRO A 328 -27.41 5.86 -7.09
N ILE A 329 -27.78 7.01 -6.55
CA ILE A 329 -27.58 7.37 -5.14
C ILE A 329 -28.93 7.44 -4.45
N TRP A 330 -29.01 6.83 -3.28
CA TRP A 330 -30.12 6.99 -2.35
C TRP A 330 -29.56 7.23 -0.95
N SER A 331 -30.25 8.05 -0.16
CA SER A 331 -29.83 8.38 1.19
C SER A 331 -31.03 8.61 2.08
N GLU A 332 -30.87 8.25 3.36
CA GLU A 332 -31.86 8.44 4.40
C GLU A 332 -31.16 8.93 5.67
N VAL A 333 -31.70 9.96 6.31
CA VAL A 333 -31.20 10.49 7.58
C VAL A 333 -32.13 10.11 8.72
N GLY A 334 -31.59 9.89 9.92
CA GLY A 334 -32.39 9.52 11.09
C GLY A 334 -32.88 8.08 11.10
N TYR A 335 -32.23 7.18 10.35
CA TYR A 335 -32.61 5.77 10.25
C TYR A 335 -32.56 5.02 11.60
N LEU A 336 -31.58 5.34 12.45
CA LEU A 336 -31.46 4.76 13.79
C LEU A 336 -32.19 5.63 14.82
N PRO A 337 -33.22 5.11 15.49
CA PRO A 337 -34.08 5.92 16.37
C PRO A 337 -33.40 6.34 17.68
N ALA A 338 -32.33 5.66 18.09
CA ALA A 338 -31.66 5.88 19.38
C ALA A 338 -30.29 6.58 19.27
N ALA A 339 -29.72 6.70 18.06
CA ALA A 339 -28.45 7.38 17.87
C ALA A 339 -28.62 8.90 17.93
N HIS A 340 -27.60 9.66 18.35
CA HIS A 340 -27.68 11.13 18.29
C HIS A 340 -27.80 11.63 16.85
N GLY A 341 -27.10 10.98 15.93
CA GLY A 341 -27.28 11.14 14.49
C GLY A 341 -27.09 9.82 13.77
N SER A 342 -27.77 9.65 12.64
CA SER A 342 -27.57 8.48 11.78
C SER A 342 -27.91 8.77 10.33
N ALA A 343 -27.27 8.04 9.42
CA ALA A 343 -27.59 8.08 8.01
C ALA A 343 -27.34 6.71 7.36
N VAL A 344 -28.17 6.39 6.37
CA VAL A 344 -27.89 5.36 5.38
C VAL A 344 -27.50 6.06 4.09
N PHE A 345 -26.36 5.69 3.54
CA PHE A 345 -25.90 6.15 2.23
C PHE A 345 -25.70 4.94 1.32
N THR A 346 -26.36 4.95 0.15
CA THR A 346 -26.22 3.90 -0.86
C THR A 346 -25.82 4.51 -2.20
N ARG A 347 -24.80 3.91 -2.82
CA ARG A 347 -24.35 4.23 -4.19
C ARG A 347 -24.21 2.95 -4.99
N GLY A 348 -25.24 2.62 -5.78
CA GLY A 348 -25.39 1.33 -6.44
C GLY A 348 -25.38 0.18 -5.42
N GLU A 349 -24.51 -0.82 -5.62
CA GLU A 349 -24.38 -1.99 -4.74
C GLU A 349 -23.54 -1.75 -3.48
N THR A 350 -23.12 -0.51 -3.21
CA THR A 350 -22.33 -0.16 -2.01
C THR A 350 -23.21 0.64 -1.05
N GLN A 351 -23.35 0.16 0.19
CA GLN A 351 -24.15 0.82 1.23
C GLN A 351 -23.32 0.98 2.51
N SER A 352 -23.52 2.10 3.21
CA SER A 352 -22.99 2.36 4.54
C SER A 352 -24.11 2.81 5.47
N LEU A 353 -24.16 2.24 6.67
CA LEU A 353 -24.94 2.73 7.80
C LEU A 353 -23.97 3.41 8.76
N THR A 354 -24.11 4.71 8.94
CA THR A 354 -23.23 5.52 9.80
C THR A 354 -24.04 6.11 10.96
N SER A 355 -23.46 6.09 12.16
CA SER A 355 -24.00 6.76 13.34
C SER A 355 -23.02 7.80 13.86
N VAL A 356 -23.57 8.83 14.49
CA VAL A 356 -22.81 9.87 15.20
C VAL A 356 -23.22 9.82 16.66
N THR A 357 -22.23 9.82 17.54
CA THR A 357 -22.38 9.88 18.99
C THR A 357 -21.62 11.08 19.51
N LEU A 358 -22.22 11.78 20.47
CA LEU A 358 -21.65 12.97 21.11
C LEU A 358 -21.29 12.61 22.54
N GLY A 359 -20.06 12.91 22.93
CA GLY A 359 -19.54 12.64 24.27
C GLY A 359 -19.08 13.91 24.97
N SER A 360 -18.71 13.76 26.23
CA SER A 360 -18.04 14.79 27.01
C SER A 360 -16.51 14.59 26.97
N LYS A 361 -15.77 15.44 27.69
CA LYS A 361 -14.30 15.34 27.78
C LYS A 361 -13.81 13.98 28.31
N THR A 362 -14.60 13.28 29.11
CA THR A 362 -14.22 11.95 29.63
C THR A 362 -14.24 10.86 28.55
N ASP A 363 -14.85 11.14 27.39
CA ASP A 363 -14.99 10.20 26.27
C ASP A 363 -13.90 10.42 25.20
N GLU A 364 -13.01 11.41 25.38
CA GLU A 364 -11.86 11.60 24.51
C GLU A 364 -10.96 10.35 24.51
N GLN A 365 -10.53 9.92 23.33
CA GLN A 365 -9.64 8.77 23.21
C GLN A 365 -8.25 9.15 23.69
N MET A 366 -7.77 8.50 24.74
CA MET A 366 -6.39 8.62 25.16
C MET A 366 -5.49 7.86 24.17
N ILE A 367 -4.54 8.57 23.58
CA ILE A 367 -3.48 8.01 22.72
C ILE A 367 -2.22 7.93 23.58
N ASP A 368 -1.69 6.72 23.76
CA ASP A 368 -0.41 6.48 24.43
C ASP A 368 0.56 5.77 23.48
N GLY A 369 0.99 6.45 22.43
CA GLY A 369 2.06 5.99 21.55
C GLY A 369 3.44 6.43 22.05
N ALA A 370 4.49 5.86 21.44
CA ALA A 370 5.87 6.21 21.75
C ALA A 370 6.19 7.65 21.31
N PHE A 371 5.87 7.99 20.05
CA PHE A 371 5.99 9.33 19.50
C PHE A 371 4.75 10.19 19.80
N ILE A 372 3.59 9.81 19.26
CA ILE A 372 2.32 10.54 19.48
C ILE A 372 1.67 10.09 20.79
N ASN A 373 1.37 11.05 21.66
CA ASN A 373 0.59 10.82 22.87
C ASN A 373 -0.29 12.03 23.17
N GLY A 374 -1.43 11.79 23.82
CA GLY A 374 -2.40 12.84 24.12
C GLY A 374 -3.83 12.34 24.05
N TYR A 375 -4.72 13.19 23.56
CA TYR A 375 -6.15 12.91 23.48
C TYR A 375 -6.68 13.28 22.10
N SER A 376 -7.50 12.39 21.51
CA SER A 376 -8.29 12.69 20.31
C SER A 376 -9.75 12.95 20.66
N LYS A 377 -10.30 14.01 20.08
CA LYS A 377 -11.72 14.40 20.21
C LYS A 377 -12.60 13.79 19.14
N PHE A 378 -12.02 13.40 18.02
CA PHE A 378 -12.73 12.87 16.86
C PHE A 378 -12.33 11.41 16.67
N LEU A 379 -13.34 10.55 16.54
CA LEU A 379 -13.18 9.13 16.32
C LEU A 379 -13.99 8.74 15.10
N LEU A 380 -13.36 8.04 14.16
CA LEU A 380 -14.02 7.42 13.02
C LEU A 380 -13.67 5.93 13.02
N HIS A 381 -14.66 5.09 13.32
CA HIS A 381 -14.50 3.65 13.28
C HIS A 381 -15.17 3.08 12.03
N TYR A 382 -14.41 2.30 11.27
CA TYR A 382 -14.89 1.61 10.08
C TYR A 382 -15.02 0.11 10.37
N ASN A 383 -16.17 -0.46 10.05
CA ASN A 383 -16.42 -1.89 10.21
C ASN A 383 -16.82 -2.51 8.87
N PHE A 384 -16.15 -3.60 8.48
CA PHE A 384 -16.43 -4.31 7.22
C PHE A 384 -16.79 -5.78 7.49
N PRO A 385 -18.06 -6.07 7.81
CA PRO A 385 -18.49 -7.42 8.17
C PRO A 385 -18.59 -8.33 6.94
N GLY A 386 -18.39 -9.64 7.11
CA GLY A 386 -18.40 -10.61 5.99
C GLY A 386 -19.70 -10.61 5.16
N PHE A 387 -20.85 -10.31 5.79
CA PHE A 387 -22.12 -10.21 5.07
C PHE A 387 -22.14 -9.08 4.02
N SER A 388 -21.27 -8.07 4.14
CA SER A 388 -21.20 -6.97 3.17
C SER A 388 -20.77 -7.43 1.77
N THR A 389 -20.08 -8.58 1.68
CA THR A 389 -19.71 -9.24 0.42
C THR A 389 -20.44 -10.57 0.20
N GLY A 390 -21.38 -10.92 1.08
CA GLY A 390 -22.08 -12.22 1.04
C GLY A 390 -21.21 -13.41 1.46
N GLU A 391 -20.13 -13.18 2.20
CA GLU A 391 -19.14 -14.21 2.54
C GLU A 391 -19.13 -14.52 4.04
N VAL A 392 -18.83 -15.79 4.37
CA VAL A 392 -18.60 -16.21 5.76
C VAL A 392 -17.14 -15.94 6.12
N ARG A 393 -16.89 -14.89 6.90
CA ARG A 393 -15.54 -14.55 7.41
C ARG A 393 -15.63 -14.08 8.87
N PRO A 394 -14.63 -14.38 9.70
CA PRO A 394 -14.55 -13.80 11.04
C PRO A 394 -14.34 -12.28 10.93
N ASN A 395 -14.99 -11.50 11.81
CA ASN A 395 -14.70 -10.08 11.95
C ASN A 395 -13.29 -9.94 12.51
N ARG A 396 -12.33 -9.48 11.69
CA ARG A 396 -10.91 -9.41 12.08
C ARG A 396 -10.45 -8.05 12.61
N GLY A 397 -11.37 -7.08 12.74
CA GLY A 397 -11.03 -5.71 13.12
C GLY A 397 -10.46 -4.99 11.93
#